data_AF-A0A836U145-F1
#
_entry.id   AF-A0A836U145-F1
#
_cell.length_a   1.000
_cell.length_b   1.000
_cell.length_c   1.000
_cell.angle_alpha   90.00
_cell.angle_beta   90.00
_cell.angle_gamma   90.00
#
_symmetry.space_group_name_H-M   'P 1'
#
loop_
_entity.id
_entity.type
_entity.pdbx_description
1 polymer ?
#
loop_
_entity_poly.entity_id
_entity_poly.type
_entity_poly.pdbx_seq_one_letter_code
_entity_poly.pdbx_strand_id
1 'polypeptide(L)'
;MNDLPNIDPELLNLIDNDKLFSSSENNHKPKILLLYGSLRERSFSRLLTEEAARLLEYFGAETKTFDPSGLPLPDDTDANHPKVQEL
;
A
#
# COMPACT_ATOMS: atom_id res chain seq x y z
N MET A 1 -8.02 38.94 5.62
CA MET A 1 -8.19 37.88 4.60
C MET A 1 -7.84 38.38 3.19
N ASN A 2 -6.87 39.32 3.07
CA ASN A 2 -6.52 40.02 1.82
C ASN A 2 -5.10 39.68 1.31
N ASP A 3 -4.45 38.66 1.88
CA ASP A 3 -3.02 38.35 1.61
C ASP A 3 -2.81 37.11 0.72
N LEU A 4 -3.88 36.47 0.26
CA LEU A 4 -3.83 35.25 -0.56
C LEU A 4 -4.67 35.42 -1.84
N PRO A 5 -4.23 36.29 -2.78
CA PRO A 5 -5.06 36.73 -3.91
C PRO A 5 -5.38 35.62 -4.93
N ASN A 6 -4.64 34.52 -4.92
CA ASN A 6 -4.81 33.40 -5.85
C ASN A 6 -5.50 32.18 -5.23
N ILE A 7 -6.07 32.32 -4.02
CA ILE A 7 -6.75 31.23 -3.31
C ILE A 7 -8.25 31.43 -3.36
N ASP A 8 -8.96 30.37 -3.72
CA ASP A 8 -10.40 30.27 -3.49
C ASP A 8 -10.65 29.97 -2.00
N PRO A 9 -11.24 30.90 -1.23
CA PRO A 9 -11.42 30.74 0.20
C PRO A 9 -12.40 29.62 0.56
N GLU A 10 -13.31 29.23 -0.34
CA GLU A 10 -14.27 28.15 -0.08
C GLU A 10 -13.61 26.77 -0.07
N LEU A 11 -12.43 26.63 -0.70
CA LEU A 11 -11.66 25.39 -0.74
C LEU A 11 -10.57 25.35 0.35
N LEU A 12 -10.33 26.45 1.04
CA LEU A 12 -9.28 26.56 2.05
C LEU A 12 -9.79 26.10 3.43
N ASN A 13 -9.44 24.89 3.81
CA ASN A 13 -9.65 24.38 5.16
C ASN A 13 -8.39 24.59 6.01
N LEU A 14 -8.57 25.04 7.25
CA LEU A 14 -7.49 25.01 8.24
C LEU A 14 -7.22 23.58 8.67
N ILE A 15 -6.02 23.35 9.22
CA ILE A 15 -5.64 22.05 9.80
C ILE A 15 -6.61 21.74 10.94
N ASP A 16 -7.33 20.63 10.77
CA ASP A 16 -8.31 20.13 11.73
C ASP A 16 -7.72 18.91 12.43
N ASN A 17 -7.22 19.10 13.66
CA ASN A 17 -6.60 18.03 14.43
C ASN A 17 -7.60 16.92 14.79
N ASP A 18 -8.88 17.27 14.98
CA ASP A 18 -9.90 16.29 15.30
C ASP A 18 -10.15 15.37 14.11
N LYS A 19 -10.06 15.86 12.86
CA LYS A 19 -10.08 15.01 11.66
C LYS A 19 -8.80 14.21 11.44
N LEU A 20 -7.64 14.76 11.80
CA LEU A 20 -6.35 14.08 11.64
C LEU A 20 -6.20 12.91 12.61
N PHE A 21 -6.69 13.10 13.84
CA PHE A 21 -6.57 12.13 14.93
C PHE A 21 -7.91 11.50 15.29
N SER A 22 -8.98 11.70 14.50
CA SER A 22 -10.30 11.12 14.78
C SER A 22 -10.15 9.62 14.95
N SER A 23 -10.31 9.21 16.20
CA SER A 23 -10.14 7.87 16.72
C SER A 23 -11.33 7.01 16.36
N SER A 24 -11.54 6.75 15.07
CA SER A 24 -11.81 5.36 14.71
C SER A 24 -10.49 4.64 14.96
N GLU A 25 -10.27 4.21 16.21
CA GLU A 25 -9.22 3.25 16.52
C GLU A 25 -9.36 2.14 15.49
N ASN A 26 -8.44 2.09 14.52
CA ASN A 26 -8.33 0.97 13.62
C ASN A 26 -7.90 -0.18 14.51
N ASN A 27 -8.88 -0.84 15.14
CA ASN A 27 -8.71 -1.96 16.05
C ASN A 27 -8.26 -3.23 15.31
N HIS A 28 -7.79 -3.05 14.07
CA HIS A 28 -7.20 -4.04 13.21
C HIS A 28 -5.70 -3.76 13.10
N LYS A 29 -4.94 -4.82 12.87
CA LYS A 29 -3.51 -4.70 12.59
C LYS A 29 -3.27 -3.83 11.36
N PRO A 30 -2.17 -3.06 11.28
CA PRO A 30 -1.73 -2.42 10.04
C PRO A 30 -1.62 -3.47 8.92
N LYS A 31 -2.30 -3.27 7.80
CA LYS A 31 -2.30 -4.21 6.66
C LYS A 31 -1.23 -3.80 5.66
N ILE A 32 -0.25 -4.67 5.44
CA ILE A 32 0.91 -4.38 4.58
C ILE A 32 1.00 -5.45 3.49
N LEU A 33 0.88 -5.02 2.24
CA LEU A 33 1.16 -5.85 1.06
C LEU A 33 2.63 -5.72 0.69
N LEU A 34 3.32 -6.84 0.55
CA LEU A 34 4.72 -6.91 0.13
C LEU A 34 4.83 -7.44 -1.29
N LEU A 35 5.59 -6.73 -2.12
CA LEU A 35 5.90 -7.08 -3.51
C LEU A 35 7.40 -7.29 -3.66
N TYR A 36 7.83 -8.18 -4.57
CA TYR A 36 9.23 -8.40 -4.89
C TYR A 36 9.45 -8.46 -6.40
N GLY A 37 10.61 -7.96 -6.86
CA GLY A 37 10.90 -7.74 -8.28
C GLY A 37 11.70 -8.84 -9.00
N SER A 38 11.68 -10.08 -8.52
CA SER A 38 12.43 -11.18 -9.19
C SER A 38 11.77 -12.54 -8.99
N LEU A 39 11.54 -13.21 -10.13
CA LEU A 39 10.99 -14.58 -10.24
C LEU A 39 12.07 -15.67 -10.36
N ARG A 40 13.33 -15.32 -10.14
CA ARG A 40 14.41 -16.32 -10.13
C ARG A 40 14.17 -17.33 -9.01
N GLU A 41 14.55 -18.59 -9.25
CA GLU A 41 14.49 -19.67 -8.26
C GLU A 41 15.11 -19.23 -6.92
N ARG A 42 16.34 -18.69 -6.97
CA ARG A 42 16.99 -18.00 -5.86
C ARG A 42 16.90 -16.49 -6.03
N SER A 43 15.88 -15.89 -5.43
CA SER A 43 15.59 -14.46 -5.47
C SER A 43 15.89 -13.80 -4.13
N PHE A 44 16.97 -13.01 -4.02
CA PHE A 44 17.32 -12.33 -2.77
C PHE A 44 16.30 -11.26 -2.38
N SER A 45 15.63 -10.61 -3.33
CA SER A 45 14.54 -9.70 -3.04
C SER A 45 13.35 -10.44 -2.42
N ARG A 46 13.00 -11.63 -2.93
CA ARG A 46 11.97 -12.48 -2.30
C ARG A 46 12.37 -12.90 -0.88
N LEU A 47 13.60 -13.36 -0.68
CA LEU A 47 14.09 -13.73 0.66
C LEU A 47 14.08 -12.54 1.63
N LEU A 48 14.50 -11.36 1.18
CA LEU A 48 14.43 -10.13 1.99
C LEU A 48 12.98 -9.77 2.33
N THR A 49 12.06 -9.88 1.37
CA THR A 49 10.63 -9.67 1.58
C THR A 49 10.06 -10.64 2.62
N GLU A 50 10.46 -11.90 2.61
CA GLU A 50 10.07 -12.90 3.62
C GLU A 50 10.56 -12.51 5.03
N GLU A 51 11.80 -12.04 5.18
CA GLU A 51 12.31 -11.54 6.48
C GLU A 51 11.60 -10.25 6.91
N ALA A 52 11.31 -9.34 5.98
CA ALA A 52 10.57 -8.12 6.26
C ALA A 52 9.15 -8.42 6.77
N ALA A 53 8.46 -9.39 6.17
CA ALA A 53 7.15 -9.84 6.63
C ALA A 53 7.20 -10.32 8.09
N ARG A 54 8.21 -11.13 8.46
CA ARG A 54 8.40 -11.60 9.85
C ARG A 54 8.60 -10.46 10.83
N LEU A 55 9.41 -9.45 10.48
CA LEU A 55 9.61 -8.27 11.31
C LEU A 55 8.33 -7.44 11.47
N LEU A 56 7.59 -7.26 10.38
CA LEU A 56 6.32 -6.52 10.39
C LEU A 56 5.27 -7.22 11.26
N GLU A 57 5.14 -8.54 11.14
CA GLU A 57 4.24 -9.34 11.99
C GLU A 57 4.65 -9.27 13.45
N TYR A 58 5.96 -9.33 13.74
CA TYR A 58 6.48 -9.10 15.09
C TYR A 58 6.11 -7.71 15.64
N PHE A 59 6.11 -6.68 14.79
CA PHE A 59 5.64 -5.33 15.15
C PHE A 59 4.12 -5.16 15.13
N GLY A 60 3.34 -6.24 14.95
CA GLY A 60 1.89 -6.23 15.06
C GLY A 60 1.13 -5.96 13.76
N ALA A 61 1.79 -6.02 12.60
CA ALA A 61 1.13 -5.92 11.31
C ALA A 61 0.44 -7.24 10.88
N GLU A 62 -0.51 -7.12 9.95
CA GLU A 62 -0.99 -8.21 9.11
C GLU A 62 -0.30 -8.08 7.76
N THR A 63 0.45 -9.10 7.35
CA THR A 63 1.21 -9.07 6.09
C THR A 63 0.65 -10.03 5.06
N LYS A 64 0.75 -9.63 3.79
CA LYS A 64 0.53 -10.52 2.64
C LYS A 64 1.65 -10.29 1.64
N THR A 65 2.20 -11.36 1.09
CA THR A 65 3.20 -11.28 0.02
C THR A 65 2.56 -11.78 -1.28
N PHE A 66 2.61 -10.97 -2.33
CA PHE A 66 2.11 -11.37 -3.65
C PHE A 66 3.21 -12.11 -4.44
N ASP A 67 2.86 -13.26 -5.02
CA ASP A 67 3.71 -13.95 -6.00
C ASP A 67 3.38 -13.44 -7.41
N PRO A 68 4.30 -12.72 -8.10
CA PRO A 68 4.03 -12.19 -9.43
C PRO A 68 4.21 -13.22 -10.55
N SER A 69 4.44 -14.50 -10.23
CA SER A 69 4.55 -15.55 -11.24
C SER A 69 3.25 -15.65 -12.07
N GLY A 70 3.39 -15.59 -13.39
CA GLY A 70 2.25 -15.61 -14.31
C GLY A 70 1.44 -14.30 -14.37
N LEU A 71 1.92 -13.21 -13.76
CA LEU A 71 1.35 -11.89 -13.98
C LEU A 71 1.66 -11.44 -15.43
N PRO A 72 0.65 -11.04 -16.22
CA PRO A 72 0.86 -10.59 -17.59
C PRO A 72 1.56 -9.22 -17.61
N LEU A 73 2.13 -8.88 -18.76
CA LEU A 73 2.58 -7.52 -18.97
C LEU A 73 1.39 -6.55 -19.01
N PRO A 74 1.58 -5.28 -18.65
CA PRO A 74 0.55 -4.26 -18.85
C PRO A 74 0.03 -4.28 -20.29
N ASP A 75 -1.30 -4.21 -20.43
CA ASP A 75 -2.02 -4.22 -21.70
C ASP A 75 -1.91 -5.50 -22.56
N ASP A 76 -1.25 -6.55 -22.07
CA ASP A 76 -1.11 -7.84 -22.79
C ASP A 76 -2.35 -8.74 -22.65
N THR A 77 -3.13 -8.55 -21.58
CA THR A 77 -4.40 -9.25 -21.35
C THR A 77 -5.47 -8.32 -20.78
N ASP A 78 -6.72 -8.77 -20.80
CA ASP A 78 -7.82 -8.09 -20.10
C ASP A 78 -7.58 -8.08 -18.57
N ALA A 79 -8.15 -7.08 -17.89
CA ALA A 79 -8.12 -6.92 -16.43
C ALA A 79 -8.72 -8.13 -15.70
N ASN A 80 -9.52 -8.95 -16.38
CA ASN A 80 -10.10 -10.20 -15.88
C ASN A 80 -9.07 -11.32 -15.66
N HIS A 81 -7.78 -11.13 -15.98
CA HIS A 81 -6.75 -12.12 -15.71
C HIS A 81 -6.65 -12.44 -14.20
N PRO A 82 -6.65 -13.72 -13.76
CA PRO A 82 -6.74 -14.07 -12.34
C PRO A 82 -5.68 -13.41 -11.44
N LYS A 83 -4.42 -13.33 -11.90
CA LYS A 83 -3.34 -12.65 -11.17
C LYS A 83 -3.49 -11.14 -11.08
N VAL A 84 -4.21 -10.51 -12.01
CA VAL A 84 -4.50 -9.08 -11.99
C VAL A 84 -5.64 -8.79 -11.01
N GLN A 85 -6.60 -9.69 -10.88
CA GLN A 85 -7.70 -9.58 -9.89
C GLN A 85 -7.25 -9.87 -8.45
N GLU A 86 -6.20 -10.68 -8.27
CA GLU A 86 -5.63 -10.99 -6.96
C GLU A 86 -4.79 -9.85 -6.38
N LEU A 87 -4.10 -9.09 -7.23
CA LEU A 87 -3.17 -8.01 -6.86
C LEU A 87 -3.92 -6.78 -6.34
#